data_AF-A0A8J5I015-F1
#
_entry.id   AF-A0A8J5I015-F1
#
_cell.length_a   1.000
_cell.length_b   1.000
_cell.length_c   1.000
_cell.angle_alpha   90.00
_cell.angle_beta   90.00
_cell.angle_gamma   90.00
#
_symmetry.space_group_name_H-M   'P 1'
#
loop_
_entity.id
_entity.type
_entity.pdbx_description
1 polymer ?
#
loop_
_entity_poly.entity_id
_entity_poly.type
_entity_poly.pdbx_seq_one_letter_code
_entity_poly.pdbx_strand_id
1 'polypeptide(L)'
;MEAAFKPPQAIRGGIPICFPQFSSSGNLEQHGFARNKFWTVDTNPPPLPTSSSVKSYVDLILKPTQDDLKNWPHSYEFRLRVGLVLGGNLLLTSRIRNTNSDGKPFSFTIAFHTYVSLSDISEVRVEGLETWDYLDNLKEGQRFTEQGDALTFESEIDRVYVGTPTKIAIIDHEKKRTLVMRKDGLPDAVVWNPWNKKAKSIPDFGDDDYKRTLCVGAANVEKPITLKPGEEWTGRLELSLVASSYCSGQLDPQKAGFVHYPLPLSSRPPDLSKGPAIEGFGRERKIETERKGESWGGGQVLLQLLSIWIETVDLAAVRQRLFPAGTRDPPASETREYPLLLLRH
;
A
#
# COMPACT_ATOMS: atom_id res chain seq x y z
N MET A 1 14.90 -8.58 -5.23
CA MET A 1 15.97 -7.60 -4.93
C MET A 1 16.50 -7.91 -3.54
N GLU A 2 17.81 -7.99 -3.32
CA GLU A 2 18.36 -8.22 -1.98
C GLU A 2 18.57 -6.89 -1.26
N ALA A 3 17.68 -6.55 -0.33
CA ALA A 3 17.80 -5.33 0.46
C ALA A 3 18.82 -5.50 1.59
N ALA A 4 19.68 -4.48 1.81
CA ALA A 4 20.55 -4.45 2.98
C ALA A 4 19.74 -4.10 4.24
N PHE A 5 19.57 -5.06 5.15
CA PHE A 5 18.84 -4.86 6.41
C PHE A 5 19.77 -4.34 7.50
N LYS A 6 20.08 -3.03 7.48
CA LYS A 6 20.89 -2.36 8.50
C LYS A 6 20.13 -1.19 9.11
N PRO A 7 19.26 -1.40 10.11
CA PRO A 7 18.62 -0.30 10.83
C PRO A 7 19.68 0.69 11.35
N PRO A 8 19.46 2.01 11.26
CA PRO A 8 18.24 2.71 10.87
C PRO A 8 18.11 3.03 9.35
N GLN A 9 18.92 2.43 8.48
CA GLN A 9 18.89 2.72 7.04
C GLN A 9 17.56 2.30 6.41
N ALA A 10 17.02 3.15 5.53
CA ALA A 10 15.83 2.85 4.75
C ALA A 10 15.99 1.53 3.98
N ILE A 11 14.94 0.72 3.98
CA ILE A 11 14.89 -0.51 3.20
C ILE A 11 14.62 -0.14 1.73
N ARG A 12 15.45 -0.64 0.83
CA ARG A 12 15.14 -0.67 -0.60
C ARG A 12 14.09 -1.75 -0.84
N GLY A 13 12.93 -1.39 -1.38
CA GLY A 13 11.84 -2.35 -1.66
C GLY A 13 10.64 -2.24 -0.72
N GLY A 14 9.58 -3.01 -1.02
CA GLY A 14 8.32 -2.94 -0.29
C GLY A 14 7.59 -1.60 -0.47
N ILE A 15 7.07 -1.02 0.61
CA ILE A 15 6.35 0.26 0.60
C ILE A 15 6.96 1.23 1.62
N PRO A 16 8.14 1.83 1.33
CA PRO A 16 8.70 2.88 2.18
C PRO A 16 7.75 4.08 2.25
N ILE A 17 7.64 4.68 3.43
CA ILE A 17 6.80 5.86 3.66
C ILE A 17 7.69 7.10 3.69
N CYS A 18 7.47 8.00 2.73
CA CYS A 18 8.10 9.31 2.70
C CYS A 18 7.27 10.25 3.59
N PHE A 19 7.82 10.70 4.72
CA PHE A 19 7.19 11.67 5.61
C PHE A 19 8.25 12.29 6.53
N PRO A 20 8.17 13.61 6.83
CA PRO A 20 7.13 14.58 6.43
C PRO A 20 7.45 15.31 5.12
N GLN A 21 8.42 14.80 4.36
CA GLN A 21 8.91 15.40 3.13
C GLN A 21 9.00 14.32 2.05
N PHE A 22 8.64 14.67 0.82
CA PHE A 22 8.96 13.90 -0.37
C PHE A 22 10.14 14.53 -1.10
N SER A 23 11.04 13.69 -1.64
CA SER A 23 12.27 14.15 -2.30
C SER A 23 13.08 15.09 -1.38
N SER A 24 13.87 15.99 -1.97
CA SER A 24 14.68 17.00 -1.29
C SER A 24 13.98 18.37 -1.25
N SER A 25 12.66 18.40 -1.14
CA SER A 25 11.86 19.64 -1.24
C SER A 25 11.95 20.57 -0.01
N GLY A 26 12.86 20.32 0.92
CA GLY A 26 13.03 21.08 2.16
C GLY A 26 14.29 20.66 2.91
N ASN A 27 14.41 21.07 4.18
CA ASN A 27 15.65 20.96 4.95
C ASN A 27 15.89 19.59 5.60
N LEU A 28 14.98 18.63 5.38
CA LEU A 28 15.14 17.27 5.88
C LEU A 28 15.88 16.40 4.88
N GLU A 29 16.41 15.27 5.35
CA GLU A 29 16.92 14.22 4.49
C GLU A 29 15.89 13.85 3.41
N GLN A 30 16.40 13.41 2.26
CA GLN A 30 15.55 13.02 1.13
C GLN A 30 14.47 12.03 1.59
N HIS A 31 13.21 12.33 1.26
CA HIS A 31 12.01 11.57 1.67
C HIS A 31 11.70 11.56 3.18
N GLY A 32 12.27 12.50 3.93
CA GLY A 32 12.06 12.61 5.37
C GLY A 32 12.60 11.40 6.14
N PHE A 33 12.01 11.14 7.31
CA PHE A 33 12.59 10.25 8.30
C PHE A 33 11.71 9.04 8.65
N ALA A 34 10.43 8.99 8.25
CA ALA A 34 9.51 7.95 8.72
C ALA A 34 9.96 6.53 8.35
N ARG A 35 10.59 6.37 7.18
CA ARG A 35 11.19 5.11 6.70
C ARG A 35 12.48 4.69 7.42
N ASN A 36 13.11 5.59 8.17
CA ASN A 36 14.36 5.36 8.90
C ASN A 36 14.13 5.08 10.38
N LYS A 37 12.87 4.85 10.80
CA LYS A 37 12.49 4.74 12.21
C LYS A 37 11.75 3.46 12.53
N PHE A 38 11.85 3.09 13.80
CA PHE A 38 11.04 2.04 14.38
C PHE A 38 9.64 2.57 14.68
N TRP A 39 8.65 1.89 14.13
CA TRP A 39 7.25 2.07 14.46
C TRP A 39 6.89 1.14 15.61
N THR A 40 5.99 1.57 16.48
CA THR A 40 5.48 0.74 17.58
C THR A 40 4.09 0.23 17.25
N VAL A 41 3.74 -0.98 17.68
CA VAL A 41 2.36 -1.47 17.59
C VAL A 41 1.47 -0.61 18.49
N ASP A 42 0.42 -0.02 17.93
CA ASP A 42 -0.61 0.70 18.69
C ASP A 42 -1.65 -0.31 19.18
N THR A 43 -1.62 -0.64 20.47
CA THR A 43 -2.52 -1.63 21.08
C THR A 43 -3.90 -1.06 21.41
N ASN A 44 -4.07 0.26 21.33
CA ASN A 44 -5.34 0.94 21.60
C ASN A 44 -5.58 2.07 20.58
N PRO A 45 -5.68 1.73 19.29
CA PRO A 45 -5.85 2.72 18.24
C PRO A 45 -7.26 3.34 18.33
N PRO A 46 -7.41 4.65 18.04
CA PRO A 46 -8.73 5.25 17.90
C PRO A 46 -9.56 4.49 16.86
N PRO A 47 -10.89 4.32 17.08
CA PRO A 47 -11.75 3.62 16.13
C PRO A 47 -11.56 4.13 14.71
N LEU A 48 -11.49 3.20 13.77
CA LEU A 48 -11.62 3.49 12.35
C LEU A 48 -12.98 2.93 11.92
N PRO A 49 -13.68 3.58 10.97
CA PRO A 49 -14.78 2.92 10.28
C PRO A 49 -14.19 1.69 9.60
N THR A 50 -14.30 0.53 10.23
CA THR A 50 -13.87 -0.72 9.63
C THR A 50 -14.85 -1.01 8.51
N SER A 51 -14.36 -1.02 7.27
CA SER A 51 -15.08 -1.74 6.23
C SER A 51 -15.20 -3.18 6.72
N SER A 52 -16.40 -3.75 6.67
CA SER A 52 -16.69 -5.15 7.04
C SER A 52 -15.83 -6.19 6.29
N SER A 53 -15.08 -5.73 5.29
CA SER A 53 -14.17 -6.49 4.44
C SER A 53 -12.76 -6.70 5.03
N VAL A 54 -12.32 -5.91 6.02
CA VAL A 54 -10.98 -6.04 6.64
C VAL A 54 -11.06 -7.04 7.80
N LYS A 55 -10.50 -8.24 7.62
CA LYS A 55 -10.57 -9.31 8.63
C LYS A 55 -9.34 -9.39 9.54
N SER A 56 -8.21 -8.85 9.09
CA SER A 56 -6.97 -8.88 9.85
C SER A 56 -6.22 -7.58 9.62
N TYR A 57 -5.78 -6.95 10.69
CA TYR A 57 -5.02 -5.71 10.62
C TYR A 57 -4.04 -5.59 11.78
N VAL A 58 -3.00 -4.78 11.57
CA VAL A 58 -2.16 -4.22 12.63
C VAL A 58 -2.29 -2.71 12.61
N ASP A 59 -2.26 -2.10 13.78
CA ASP A 59 -2.10 -0.66 13.94
C ASP A 59 -0.69 -0.37 14.40
N LEU A 60 -0.04 0.56 13.72
CA LEU A 60 1.29 1.04 14.02
C LEU A 60 1.20 2.53 14.32
N ILE A 61 2.09 3.02 15.18
CA ILE A 61 2.20 4.44 15.52
C ILE A 61 3.66 4.87 15.52
N LEU A 62 3.89 6.03 14.92
CA LEU A 62 5.13 6.79 14.96
C LEU A 62 4.87 8.11 15.68
N LYS A 63 5.68 8.39 16.70
CA LYS A 63 5.69 9.63 17.46
C LYS A 63 7.05 10.32 17.31
N PRO A 64 7.14 11.64 17.48
CA PRO A 64 8.43 12.33 17.47
C PRO A 64 9.33 11.84 18.61
N THR A 65 10.60 11.67 18.30
CA THR A 65 11.69 11.52 19.26
C THR A 65 12.33 12.88 19.55
N GLN A 66 13.18 12.97 20.58
CA GLN A 66 13.90 14.20 20.89
C GLN A 66 14.79 14.68 19.73
N ASP A 67 15.38 13.77 18.96
CA ASP A 67 16.19 14.13 17.79
C ASP A 67 15.35 14.67 16.63
N ASP A 68 14.10 14.20 16.50
CA ASP A 68 13.19 14.72 15.48
C ASP A 68 12.81 16.16 15.74
N LEU A 69 12.53 16.48 16.99
CA LEU A 69 12.16 17.83 17.40
C LEU A 69 13.30 18.84 17.19
N LYS A 70 14.55 18.39 17.05
CA LYS A 70 15.69 19.25 16.66
C LYS A 70 15.64 19.64 15.19
N ASN A 71 15.28 18.70 14.31
CA ASN A 71 15.32 18.88 12.86
C ASN A 71 13.96 19.32 12.27
N TRP A 72 12.87 18.91 12.91
CA TRP A 72 11.49 19.22 12.56
C TRP A 72 10.69 19.43 13.86
N PRO A 73 10.62 20.66 14.39
CA PRO A 73 10.13 20.98 15.74
C PRO A 73 8.59 20.96 15.81
N HIS A 74 7.99 19.82 15.47
CA HIS A 74 6.56 19.61 15.49
C HIS A 74 6.21 18.30 16.21
N SER A 75 5.22 18.39 17.09
CA SER A 75 4.61 17.26 17.76
C SER A 75 3.48 16.69 16.89
N TYR A 76 3.54 15.39 16.65
CA TYR A 76 2.56 14.68 15.83
C TYR A 76 2.30 13.27 16.36
N GLU A 77 1.20 12.69 15.91
CA GLU A 77 0.99 11.25 15.96
C GLU A 77 0.70 10.76 14.54
N PHE A 78 1.57 9.91 14.00
CA PHE A 78 1.35 9.26 12.71
C PHE A 78 0.96 7.80 12.97
N ARG A 79 -0.33 7.49 12.80
CA ARG A 79 -0.88 6.14 12.86
C ARG A 79 -1.01 5.54 11.46
N LEU A 80 -0.62 4.28 11.33
CA LEU A 80 -0.77 3.50 10.11
C LEU A 80 -1.48 2.19 10.46
N ARG A 81 -2.65 1.98 9.88
CA ARG A 81 -3.28 0.66 9.87
C ARG A 81 -2.88 -0.07 8.61
N VAL A 82 -2.32 -1.26 8.77
CA VAL A 82 -2.11 -2.21 7.68
C VAL A 82 -3.17 -3.31 7.79
N GLY A 83 -4.08 -3.36 6.84
CA GLY A 83 -5.17 -4.33 6.79
C GLY A 83 -5.09 -5.25 5.58
N LEU A 84 -5.45 -6.51 5.78
CA LEU A 84 -5.72 -7.47 4.71
C LEU A 84 -7.23 -7.59 4.51
N VAL A 85 -7.66 -7.25 3.31
CA VAL A 85 -9.07 -7.31 2.89
C VAL A 85 -9.37 -8.70 2.33
N LEU A 86 -10.62 -9.15 2.47
CA LEU A 86 -11.13 -10.31 1.75
C LEU A 86 -10.78 -10.23 0.25
N GLY A 87 -10.19 -11.30 -0.29
CA GLY A 87 -9.70 -11.35 -1.67
C GLY A 87 -8.19 -11.14 -1.81
N GLY A 88 -7.47 -10.84 -0.72
CA GLY A 88 -6.02 -10.66 -0.74
C GLY A 88 -5.59 -9.27 -1.19
N ASN A 89 -6.44 -8.25 -1.00
CA ASN A 89 -6.02 -6.87 -1.20
C ASN A 89 -5.33 -6.35 0.07
N LEU A 90 -4.32 -5.51 -0.12
CA LEU A 90 -3.63 -4.80 0.94
C LEU A 90 -4.23 -3.40 1.06
N LEU A 91 -4.68 -3.03 2.27
CA LEU A 91 -5.18 -1.70 2.57
C LEU A 91 -4.28 -1.03 3.62
N LEU A 92 -3.72 0.12 3.27
CA LEU A 92 -2.98 0.99 4.16
C LEU A 92 -3.82 2.23 4.45
N THR A 93 -4.09 2.51 5.73
CA THR A 93 -4.77 3.73 6.16
C THR A 93 -3.85 4.52 7.09
N SER A 94 -3.39 5.67 6.61
CA SER A 94 -2.59 6.63 7.36
C SER A 94 -3.46 7.69 7.99
N ARG A 95 -3.21 8.00 9.26
CA ARG A 95 -3.77 9.14 9.99
C ARG A 95 -2.65 9.93 10.63
N ILE A 96 -2.56 11.22 10.33
CA ILE A 96 -1.54 12.11 10.90
C ILE A 96 -2.25 13.21 11.64
N ARG A 97 -2.00 13.31 12.94
CA ARG A 97 -2.60 14.32 13.80
C ARG A 97 -1.55 15.30 14.29
N ASN A 98 -1.89 16.59 14.26
CA ASN A 98 -1.08 17.62 14.90
C ASN A 98 -1.35 17.64 16.42
N THR A 99 -0.31 17.37 17.21
CA THR A 99 -0.38 17.32 18.68
C THR A 99 0.46 18.41 19.36
N ASN A 100 0.83 19.47 18.63
CA ASN A 100 1.51 20.63 19.19
C ASN A 100 0.71 21.23 20.35
N SER A 101 1.35 21.34 21.51
CA SER A 101 0.80 22.05 22.68
C SER A 101 0.99 23.56 22.59
N ASP A 102 1.89 24.05 21.74
CA ASP A 102 2.22 25.46 21.55
C ASP A 102 1.27 26.19 20.57
N GLY A 103 0.24 25.51 20.08
CA GLY A 103 -0.76 26.08 19.19
C GLY A 103 -0.30 26.29 17.75
N LYS A 104 0.87 25.77 17.33
CA LYS A 104 1.37 25.98 15.97
C LYS A 104 0.87 24.94 14.96
N PRO A 105 0.50 25.37 13.74
CA PRO A 105 0.28 24.46 12.63
C PRO A 105 1.61 23.89 12.11
N PHE A 106 1.55 22.81 11.34
CA PHE A 106 2.67 22.35 10.50
C PHE A 106 2.18 21.89 9.14
N SER A 107 3.10 21.92 8.16
CA SER A 107 2.86 21.40 6.83
C SER A 107 3.74 20.18 6.55
N PHE A 108 3.24 19.24 5.76
CA PHE A 108 3.98 18.07 5.32
C PHE A 108 3.57 17.61 3.92
N THR A 109 4.45 16.84 3.29
CA THR A 109 4.14 16.02 2.12
C THR A 109 4.30 14.55 2.48
N ILE A 110 3.63 13.68 1.74
CA ILE A 110 3.65 12.24 2.01
C ILE A 110 3.62 11.45 0.71
N ALA A 111 4.34 10.33 0.68
CA ALA A 111 4.22 9.34 -0.39
C ALA A 111 4.39 7.92 0.15
N PHE A 112 3.61 6.99 -0.42
CA PHE A 112 3.85 5.55 -0.30
C PHE A 112 4.70 5.12 -1.49
N HIS A 113 5.99 4.93 -1.29
CA HIS A 113 6.95 4.65 -2.36
C HIS A 113 6.93 3.17 -2.77
N THR A 114 5.79 2.67 -3.22
CA THR A 114 5.55 1.25 -3.51
C THR A 114 6.44 0.72 -4.64
N TYR A 115 7.33 -0.21 -4.30
CA TYR A 115 8.12 -1.01 -5.24
C TYR A 115 7.28 -2.18 -5.75
N VAL A 116 7.01 -2.20 -7.06
CA VAL A 116 6.29 -3.27 -7.73
C VAL A 116 7.29 -4.22 -8.38
N SER A 117 7.18 -5.51 -8.02
CA SER A 117 7.93 -6.58 -8.70
C SER A 117 7.36 -6.83 -10.09
N LEU A 118 8.19 -6.86 -11.12
CA LEU A 118 7.80 -7.03 -12.53
C LEU A 118 8.40 -8.32 -13.12
N SER A 119 7.91 -8.74 -14.27
CA SER A 119 8.59 -9.70 -15.16
C SER A 119 9.86 -9.08 -15.75
N ASP A 120 9.62 -8.11 -16.63
CA ASP A 120 10.57 -7.19 -17.25
C ASP A 120 9.86 -5.84 -17.46
N ILE A 121 10.59 -4.74 -17.27
CA ILE A 121 10.09 -3.38 -17.42
C ILE A 121 9.65 -3.08 -18.85
N SER A 122 10.18 -3.80 -19.86
CA SER A 122 9.72 -3.69 -21.24
C SER A 122 8.32 -4.28 -21.49
N GLU A 123 7.88 -5.21 -20.63
CA GLU A 123 6.59 -5.89 -20.73
C GLU A 123 5.49 -5.23 -19.88
N VAL A 124 5.79 -4.03 -19.36
CA VAL A 124 4.95 -3.34 -18.38
C VAL A 124 4.50 -1.99 -18.92
N ARG A 125 3.23 -1.68 -18.67
CA ARG A 125 2.67 -0.34 -18.87
C ARG A 125 1.83 0.10 -17.69
N VAL A 126 1.76 1.41 -17.49
CA VAL A 126 0.91 2.03 -16.47
C VAL A 126 -0.22 2.81 -17.13
N GLU A 127 -1.45 2.52 -16.71
CA GLU A 127 -2.66 3.18 -17.18
C GLU A 127 -3.33 4.00 -16.06
N GLY A 128 -4.04 5.08 -16.44
CA GLY A 128 -4.70 6.04 -15.54
C GLY A 128 -3.92 7.34 -15.31
N LEU A 129 -2.80 7.54 -16.01
CA LEU A 129 -1.93 8.71 -15.94
C LEU A 129 -1.84 9.47 -17.28
N GLU A 130 -2.56 9.00 -18.29
CA GLU A 130 -2.66 9.60 -19.61
C GLU A 130 -3.21 11.02 -19.48
N THR A 131 -2.68 11.97 -20.25
CA THR A 131 -3.14 13.38 -20.28
C THR A 131 -2.95 14.17 -18.98
N TRP A 132 -2.38 13.58 -17.93
CA TRP A 132 -2.13 14.26 -16.67
C TRP A 132 -0.81 15.03 -16.68
N ASP A 133 -0.81 16.16 -16.00
CA ASP A 133 0.40 16.92 -15.75
C ASP A 133 1.34 16.16 -14.81
N TYR A 134 2.64 16.26 -15.06
CA TYR A 134 3.66 15.76 -14.16
C TYR A 134 4.79 16.76 -13.98
N LEU A 135 5.42 16.71 -12.80
CA LEU A 135 6.69 17.35 -12.50
C LEU A 135 7.80 16.32 -12.75
N ASP A 136 8.77 16.66 -13.60
CA ASP A 136 9.88 15.78 -13.96
C ASP A 136 11.12 16.11 -13.13
N ASN A 137 11.49 15.23 -12.20
CA ASN A 137 12.64 15.43 -11.33
C ASN A 137 13.98 15.33 -12.09
N LEU A 138 13.99 14.69 -13.28
CA LEU A 138 15.17 14.68 -14.17
C LEU A 138 15.33 16.01 -14.93
N LYS A 139 14.31 16.86 -14.89
CA LYS A 139 14.28 18.22 -15.48
C LYS A 139 14.02 19.27 -14.41
N GLU A 140 14.59 19.08 -13.22
CA GLU A 140 14.55 20.07 -12.12
C GLU A 140 13.11 20.43 -11.70
N GLY A 141 12.17 19.49 -11.81
CA GLY A 141 10.77 19.67 -11.43
C GLY A 141 9.93 20.47 -12.45
N GLN A 142 10.42 20.64 -13.68
CA GLN A 142 9.63 21.24 -14.75
C GLN A 142 8.33 20.47 -14.99
N ARG A 143 7.27 21.23 -15.31
CA ARG A 143 5.94 20.69 -15.60
C ARG A 143 5.79 20.35 -17.07
N PHE A 144 5.27 19.16 -17.33
CA PHE A 144 4.87 18.68 -18.64
C PHE A 144 3.51 17.98 -18.55
N THR A 145 2.94 17.60 -19.69
CA THR A 145 1.67 16.86 -19.77
C THR A 145 1.91 15.55 -20.50
N GLU A 146 1.49 14.43 -19.94
CA GLU A 146 1.62 13.11 -20.56
C GLU A 146 0.77 13.01 -21.84
N GLN A 147 1.33 12.45 -22.91
CA GLN A 147 0.70 12.41 -24.25
C GLN A 147 0.45 10.99 -24.76
N GLY A 148 0.94 9.95 -24.08
CA GLY A 148 0.72 8.55 -24.46
C GLY A 148 -0.64 8.00 -23.99
N ASP A 149 -1.14 6.99 -24.74
CA ASP A 149 -2.33 6.20 -24.36
C ASP A 149 -2.08 5.31 -23.13
N ALA A 150 -0.82 5.06 -22.80
CA ALA A 150 -0.36 4.43 -21.58
C ALA A 150 1.11 4.82 -21.37
N LEU A 151 1.58 4.79 -20.12
CA LEU A 151 2.98 5.02 -19.81
C LEU A 151 3.79 3.74 -20.03
N THR A 152 4.75 3.79 -20.94
CA THR A 152 5.77 2.76 -21.18
C THR A 152 7.15 3.28 -20.81
N PHE A 153 8.14 2.39 -20.72
CA PHE A 153 9.44 2.69 -20.14
C PHE A 153 10.58 2.32 -21.08
N GLU A 154 11.27 3.33 -21.60
CA GLU A 154 12.45 3.16 -22.49
C GLU A 154 13.71 3.85 -21.93
N SER A 155 13.58 4.54 -20.79
CA SER A 155 14.65 5.29 -20.15
C SER A 155 14.35 5.55 -18.66
N GLU A 156 15.28 6.21 -17.97
CA GLU A 156 15.10 6.66 -16.59
C GLU A 156 13.86 7.55 -16.47
N ILE A 157 13.08 7.31 -15.42
CA ILE A 157 11.88 8.10 -15.11
C ILE A 157 11.89 8.43 -13.63
N ASP A 158 11.63 9.69 -13.32
CA ASP A 158 11.42 10.18 -11.96
C ASP A 158 10.39 11.31 -12.01
N ARG A 159 9.10 10.93 -11.97
CA ARG A 159 7.98 11.85 -12.22
C ARG A 159 6.98 11.85 -11.08
N VAL A 160 6.45 13.04 -10.78
CA VAL A 160 5.30 13.23 -9.90
C VAL A 160 4.11 13.71 -10.74
N TYR A 161 3.17 12.82 -11.00
CA TYR A 161 1.91 13.15 -11.67
C TYR A 161 0.96 13.83 -10.68
N VAL A 162 0.42 14.97 -11.07
CA VAL A 162 -0.30 15.90 -10.19
C VAL A 162 -1.80 15.75 -10.35
N GLY A 163 -2.54 15.66 -9.23
CA GLY A 163 -4.01 15.68 -9.25
C GLY A 163 -4.67 14.50 -9.97
N THR A 164 -3.98 13.37 -10.03
CA THR A 164 -4.35 12.16 -10.78
C THR A 164 -5.61 11.47 -10.27
N PRO A 165 -6.23 10.58 -11.08
CA PRO A 165 -7.39 9.80 -10.68
C PRO A 165 -7.11 8.94 -9.44
N THR A 166 -8.17 8.48 -8.79
CA THR A 166 -8.05 7.63 -7.61
C THR A 166 -7.61 6.20 -7.94
N LYS A 167 -7.58 5.79 -9.22
CA LYS A 167 -7.25 4.44 -9.66
C LYS A 167 -6.17 4.48 -10.73
N ILE A 168 -5.10 3.72 -10.52
CA ILE A 168 -3.97 3.55 -11.45
C ILE A 168 -3.72 2.04 -11.60
N ALA A 169 -3.50 1.59 -12.83
CA ALA A 169 -3.28 0.18 -13.15
C ALA A 169 -1.86 -0.04 -13.67
N ILE A 170 -1.13 -0.98 -13.06
CA ILE A 170 0.17 -1.46 -13.53
C ILE A 170 -0.06 -2.83 -14.17
N ILE A 171 0.08 -2.90 -15.49
CA ILE A 171 -0.20 -4.10 -16.28
C ILE A 171 1.14 -4.76 -16.64
N ASP A 172 1.30 -6.01 -16.23
CA ASP A 172 2.46 -6.86 -16.52
C ASP A 172 2.00 -7.98 -17.44
N HIS A 173 2.32 -7.84 -18.74
CA HIS A 173 1.81 -8.72 -19.79
C HIS A 173 2.38 -10.14 -19.66
N GLU A 174 3.67 -10.27 -19.38
CA GLU A 174 4.33 -11.56 -19.26
C GLU A 174 3.83 -12.34 -18.02
N LYS A 175 3.66 -11.69 -16.86
CA LYS A 175 3.03 -12.33 -15.68
C LYS A 175 1.51 -12.47 -15.79
N LYS A 176 0.88 -11.94 -16.85
CA LYS A 176 -0.58 -11.96 -17.08
C LYS A 176 -1.37 -11.43 -15.88
N ARG A 177 -0.87 -10.36 -15.26
CA ARG A 177 -1.47 -9.75 -14.07
C ARG A 177 -1.55 -8.24 -14.18
N THR A 178 -2.50 -7.68 -13.44
CA THR A 178 -2.62 -6.24 -13.25
C THR A 178 -2.63 -5.94 -11.75
N LEU A 179 -1.68 -5.12 -11.30
CA LEU A 179 -1.73 -4.52 -9.98
C LEU A 179 -2.53 -3.22 -10.08
N VAL A 180 -3.65 -3.14 -9.36
CA VAL A 180 -4.48 -1.94 -9.30
C VAL A 180 -4.23 -1.23 -7.98
N MET A 181 -3.72 0.00 -8.09
CA MET A 181 -3.57 0.94 -7.00
C MET A 181 -4.82 1.82 -6.90
N ARG A 182 -5.45 1.87 -5.73
CA ARG A 182 -6.47 2.87 -5.40
C ARG A 182 -6.00 3.79 -4.30
N LYS A 183 -6.25 5.08 -4.46
CA LYS A 183 -5.78 6.14 -3.54
C LYS A 183 -6.89 7.09 -3.16
N ASP A 184 -6.91 7.48 -1.89
CA ASP A 184 -7.85 8.44 -1.29
C ASP A 184 -7.08 9.36 -0.33
N GLY A 185 -7.42 10.66 -0.31
CA GLY A 185 -6.64 11.69 0.40
C GLY A 185 -5.22 11.94 -0.15
N LEU A 186 -4.87 11.31 -1.28
CA LEU A 186 -3.56 11.33 -1.94
C LEU A 186 -3.76 11.72 -3.42
N PRO A 187 -3.76 13.01 -3.76
CA PRO A 187 -4.09 13.48 -5.10
C PRO A 187 -3.00 13.16 -6.14
N ASP A 188 -1.75 12.98 -5.73
CA ASP A 188 -0.63 12.82 -6.64
C ASP A 188 -0.22 11.34 -6.78
N ALA A 189 0.55 11.04 -7.83
CA ALA A 189 1.16 9.73 -8.04
C ALA A 189 2.63 9.88 -8.43
N VAL A 190 3.49 9.03 -7.88
CA VAL A 190 4.93 9.00 -8.19
C VAL A 190 5.22 7.80 -9.08
N VAL A 191 5.96 8.01 -10.17
CA VAL A 191 6.47 6.93 -11.01
C VAL A 191 7.99 7.06 -11.10
N TRP A 192 8.69 6.00 -10.69
CA TRP A 192 10.15 5.99 -10.67
C TRP A 192 10.75 4.66 -11.12
N ASN A 193 11.71 4.74 -12.02
CA ASN A 193 12.62 3.67 -12.40
C ASN A 193 14.01 4.28 -12.68
N PRO A 194 15.08 3.82 -12.00
CA PRO A 194 16.41 4.41 -12.13
C PRO A 194 17.07 4.13 -13.48
N TRP A 195 16.60 3.12 -14.22
CA TRP A 195 17.28 2.62 -15.41
C TRP A 195 18.74 2.20 -15.14
N ASN A 196 19.45 1.87 -16.21
CA ASN A 196 20.76 1.22 -16.13
C ASN A 196 21.86 2.06 -15.45
N LYS A 197 21.95 3.36 -15.77
CA LYS A 197 23.04 4.22 -15.27
C LYS A 197 22.88 4.54 -13.80
N LYS A 198 21.67 4.93 -13.39
CA LYS A 198 21.39 5.28 -12.00
C LYS A 198 21.39 4.04 -11.11
N ALA A 199 20.88 2.89 -11.57
CA ALA A 199 20.90 1.64 -10.81
C ALA A 199 22.30 1.31 -10.27
N LYS A 200 23.33 1.37 -11.12
CA LYS A 200 24.74 1.12 -10.76
C LYS A 200 25.31 2.08 -9.70
N SER A 201 24.69 3.25 -9.53
CA SER A 201 25.12 4.25 -8.55
C SER A 201 24.43 4.08 -7.19
N ILE A 202 23.44 3.19 -7.08
CA ILE A 202 22.66 2.98 -5.87
C ILE A 202 23.25 1.76 -5.13
N PRO A 203 23.92 1.94 -3.98
CA PRO A 203 24.69 0.85 -3.35
C PRO A 203 23.88 -0.38 -2.92
N ASP A 204 22.58 -0.23 -2.70
CA ASP A 204 21.65 -1.26 -2.22
C ASP A 204 20.64 -1.69 -3.30
N PHE A 205 20.99 -1.52 -4.58
CA PHE A 205 20.16 -1.86 -5.73
C PHE A 205 21.03 -2.56 -6.78
N GLY A 206 20.64 -3.77 -7.19
CA GLY A 206 21.41 -4.53 -8.18
C GLY A 206 21.43 -3.83 -9.55
N ASP A 207 22.54 -4.01 -10.27
CA ASP A 207 22.77 -3.41 -11.60
C ASP A 207 21.61 -3.63 -12.59
N ASP A 208 20.96 -4.79 -12.51
CA ASP A 208 19.84 -5.20 -13.37
C ASP A 208 18.48 -5.17 -12.66
N ASP A 209 18.41 -4.78 -11.38
CA ASP A 209 17.14 -4.78 -10.62
C ASP A 209 16.12 -3.79 -11.18
N TYR A 210 16.56 -2.77 -11.93
CA TYR A 210 15.69 -1.83 -12.62
C TYR A 210 14.81 -2.51 -13.67
N LYS A 211 15.24 -3.65 -14.23
CA LYS A 211 14.45 -4.41 -15.19
C LYS A 211 13.25 -5.08 -14.53
N ARG A 212 13.33 -5.40 -13.24
CA ARG A 212 12.29 -6.18 -12.53
C ARG A 212 11.54 -5.36 -11.48
N THR A 213 11.71 -4.05 -11.50
CA THR A 213 11.23 -3.15 -10.46
C THR A 213 10.69 -1.87 -11.07
N LEU A 214 9.49 -1.47 -10.67
CA LEU A 214 8.94 -0.14 -10.95
C LEU A 214 8.33 0.41 -9.68
N CYS A 215 8.60 1.68 -9.37
CA CYS A 215 7.90 2.34 -8.28
C CYS A 215 6.68 3.06 -8.82
N VAL A 216 5.50 2.73 -8.30
CA VAL A 216 4.24 3.46 -8.55
C VAL A 216 3.59 3.74 -7.21
N GLY A 217 3.70 4.98 -6.74
CA GLY A 217 3.33 5.37 -5.39
C GLY A 217 2.16 6.34 -5.32
N ALA A 218 1.27 6.16 -4.34
CA ALA A 218 0.25 7.16 -4.02
C ALA A 218 0.85 8.26 -3.14
N ALA A 219 0.56 9.54 -3.47
CA ALA A 219 1.25 10.65 -2.84
C ALA A 219 0.40 11.92 -2.67
N ASN A 220 0.90 12.84 -1.84
CA ASN A 220 0.49 14.23 -1.76
C ASN A 220 1.76 15.07 -1.64
N VAL A 221 2.22 15.61 -2.77
CA VAL A 221 3.54 16.24 -2.93
C VAL A 221 3.41 17.67 -3.38
N GLU A 222 2.65 17.95 -4.44
CA GLU A 222 2.62 19.28 -5.05
C GLU A 222 2.11 20.34 -4.08
N LYS A 223 1.03 20.04 -3.37
CA LYS A 223 0.40 20.92 -2.38
C LYS A 223 0.56 20.31 -1.00
N PRO A 224 1.49 20.80 -0.16
CA PRO A 224 1.65 20.29 1.19
C PRO A 224 0.34 20.34 1.99
N ILE A 225 0.09 19.31 2.79
CA ILE A 225 -1.02 19.28 3.75
C ILE A 225 -0.62 20.14 4.94
N THR A 226 -1.46 21.09 5.33
CA THR A 226 -1.28 21.88 6.57
C THR A 226 -2.31 21.45 7.60
N LEU A 227 -1.85 21.12 8.82
CA LEU A 227 -2.70 20.78 9.95
C LEU A 227 -2.57 21.82 11.06
N LYS A 228 -3.69 22.42 11.48
CA LYS A 228 -3.78 23.19 12.72
C LYS A 228 -3.73 22.27 13.93
N PRO A 229 -3.43 22.80 15.14
CA PRO A 229 -3.42 21.99 16.36
C PRO A 229 -4.72 21.20 16.55
N GLY A 230 -4.58 19.90 16.81
CA GLY A 230 -5.70 18.98 17.01
C GLY A 230 -6.33 18.44 15.72
N GLU A 231 -6.08 19.04 14.55
CA GLU A 231 -6.54 18.53 13.26
C GLU A 231 -5.81 17.24 12.87
N GLU A 232 -6.51 16.41 12.09
CA GLU A 232 -6.02 15.13 11.60
C GLU A 232 -6.27 15.01 10.09
N TRP A 233 -5.26 14.56 9.36
CA TRP A 233 -5.38 14.16 7.96
C TRP A 233 -5.47 12.64 7.84
N THR A 234 -6.25 12.15 6.87
CA THR A 234 -6.33 10.72 6.52
C THR A 234 -5.98 10.52 5.05
N GLY A 235 -5.15 9.52 4.77
CA GLY A 235 -4.88 9.03 3.42
C GLY A 235 -4.94 7.51 3.37
N ARG A 236 -5.40 6.96 2.23
CA ARG A 236 -5.55 5.52 2.04
C ARG A 236 -4.92 5.08 0.73
N LEU A 237 -4.25 3.94 0.79
CA LEU A 237 -3.71 3.22 -0.34
C LEU A 237 -4.24 1.78 -0.30
N GLU A 238 -4.94 1.36 -1.35
CA GLU A 238 -5.32 -0.03 -1.56
C GLU A 238 -4.55 -0.59 -2.76
N LEU A 239 -3.97 -1.77 -2.59
CA LEU A 239 -3.32 -2.54 -3.64
C LEU A 239 -4.07 -3.84 -3.84
N SER A 240 -4.43 -4.13 -5.09
CA SER A 240 -5.20 -5.32 -5.46
C SER A 240 -4.63 -5.97 -6.71
N LEU A 241 -4.57 -7.30 -6.74
CA LEU A 241 -4.15 -8.06 -7.92
C LEU A 241 -5.39 -8.56 -8.65
N VAL A 242 -5.48 -8.25 -9.94
CA VAL A 242 -6.53 -8.74 -10.84
C VAL A 242 -5.90 -9.42 -12.06
N ALA A 243 -6.63 -10.34 -12.69
CA ALA A 243 -6.17 -11.02 -13.90
C ALA A 243 -6.04 -10.02 -15.07
N SER A 244 -5.05 -10.19 -15.96
CA SER A 244 -4.83 -9.21 -17.06
C SER A 244 -5.91 -9.17 -18.14
N SER A 245 -6.92 -10.06 -18.09
CA SER A 245 -8.15 -9.89 -18.88
C SER A 245 -8.97 -8.67 -18.44
N TYR A 246 -8.56 -7.99 -17.38
CA TYR A 246 -9.11 -6.73 -16.91
C TYR A 246 -8.82 -5.61 -17.93
N CYS A 247 -9.77 -5.37 -18.83
CA CYS A 247 -9.78 -4.17 -19.67
C CYS A 247 -10.08 -2.94 -18.80
N SER A 248 -9.23 -1.92 -18.89
CA SER A 248 -9.47 -0.58 -18.30
C SER A 248 -10.72 0.11 -18.85
N GLY A 249 -11.36 -0.39 -19.91
CA GLY A 249 -12.65 0.12 -20.42
C GLY A 249 -13.84 0.07 -19.44
N GLN A 250 -13.70 -0.50 -18.23
CA GLN A 250 -14.66 -0.39 -17.13
C GLN A 250 -14.36 0.77 -16.16
N LEU A 251 -13.71 1.82 -16.65
CA LEU A 251 -13.56 3.07 -15.91
C LEU A 251 -14.87 3.85 -16.00
N ASP A 252 -15.53 3.97 -14.85
CA ASP A 252 -16.76 4.75 -14.56
C ASP A 252 -18.11 3.97 -14.61
N PRO A 253 -18.68 3.56 -13.44
CA PRO A 253 -20.05 3.04 -13.36
C PRO A 253 -21.14 4.04 -13.81
N GLN A 254 -20.82 5.32 -13.97
CA GLN A 254 -21.77 6.37 -14.38
C GLN A 254 -21.71 6.71 -15.88
N LYS A 255 -20.79 6.12 -16.65
CA LYS A 255 -20.69 6.34 -18.11
C LYS A 255 -20.91 5.11 -18.99
N ALA A 256 -21.30 3.97 -18.41
CA ALA A 256 -21.87 2.88 -19.19
C ALA A 256 -23.30 3.24 -19.64
N GLY A 257 -23.39 4.01 -20.72
CA GLY A 257 -24.65 4.27 -21.42
C GLY A 257 -25.33 2.96 -21.77
N PHE A 258 -26.61 2.86 -21.43
CA PHE A 258 -27.49 1.74 -21.72
C PHE A 258 -27.43 1.37 -23.21
N VAL A 259 -26.74 0.28 -23.54
CA VAL A 259 -26.98 -0.43 -24.80
C VAL A 259 -28.09 -1.43 -24.53
N HIS A 260 -29.33 -1.01 -24.82
CA HIS A 260 -30.49 -1.89 -24.85
C HIS A 260 -30.33 -2.91 -25.98
N TYR A 261 -30.17 -4.19 -25.63
CA TYR A 261 -30.56 -5.28 -26.51
C TYR A 261 -31.90 -5.84 -26.01
N PRO A 262 -32.96 -5.86 -26.84
CA PRO A 262 -34.24 -6.43 -26.43
C PRO A 262 -34.14 -7.96 -26.48
N LEU A 263 -34.46 -8.62 -25.36
CA LEU A 263 -34.81 -10.03 -25.33
C LEU A 263 -36.31 -10.20 -25.01
N PRO A 264 -36.97 -11.20 -25.61
CA PRO A 264 -38.42 -11.27 -25.68
C PRO A 264 -39.09 -11.68 -24.36
N LEU A 265 -40.29 -11.14 -24.16
CA LEU A 265 -41.21 -11.41 -23.06
C LEU A 265 -41.62 -12.89 -22.98
N SER A 266 -41.44 -13.53 -21.82
CA SER A 266 -42.32 -14.61 -21.36
C SER A 266 -42.22 -14.88 -19.85
N SER A 267 -43.39 -14.86 -19.22
CA SER A 267 -43.85 -15.61 -18.02
C SER A 267 -43.22 -15.40 -16.63
N ARG A 268 -44.01 -14.69 -15.78
CA ARG A 268 -44.27 -14.74 -14.31
C ARG A 268 -43.23 -15.38 -13.34
N PRO A 269 -42.92 -14.74 -12.20
CA PRO A 269 -42.19 -15.38 -11.10
C PRO A 269 -43.15 -16.12 -10.12
N PRO A 270 -42.71 -17.20 -9.45
CA PRO A 270 -43.40 -17.71 -8.27
C PRO A 270 -42.93 -17.01 -6.99
N ASP A 271 -43.91 -16.75 -6.13
CA ASP A 271 -43.84 -16.28 -4.74
C ASP A 271 -43.25 -17.37 -3.83
N LEU A 272 -42.28 -16.99 -2.98
CA LEU A 272 -41.83 -17.79 -1.84
C LEU A 272 -41.63 -16.88 -0.62
N SER A 273 -42.76 -16.48 -0.04
CA SER A 273 -42.87 -16.17 1.38
C SER A 273 -42.95 -17.47 2.21
N LYS A 274 -41.96 -17.73 3.08
CA LYS A 274 -42.05 -18.26 4.48
C LYS A 274 -40.80 -19.04 4.96
N GLY A 275 -40.19 -18.51 6.04
CA GLY A 275 -39.64 -19.26 7.18
C GLY A 275 -38.11 -19.39 7.30
N PRO A 276 -37.55 -19.57 8.52
CA PRO A 276 -37.79 -18.85 9.78
C PRO A 276 -36.52 -18.12 10.28
N ALA A 277 -36.71 -17.26 11.29
CA ALA A 277 -35.64 -16.57 12.03
C ALA A 277 -34.82 -17.54 12.90
N ILE A 278 -33.52 -17.30 12.99
CA ILE A 278 -32.62 -17.95 13.96
C ILE A 278 -31.84 -16.82 14.66
N GLU A 279 -32.19 -16.58 15.91
CA GLU A 279 -31.36 -15.85 16.89
C GLU A 279 -30.27 -16.78 17.43
N GLY A 280 -29.10 -16.21 17.76
CA GLY A 280 -28.26 -16.74 18.84
C GLY A 280 -26.77 -16.89 18.56
N PHE A 281 -26.00 -16.10 19.31
CA PHE A 281 -24.67 -16.39 19.88
C PHE A 281 -23.44 -16.55 18.97
N GLY A 282 -22.46 -15.65 19.17
CA GLY A 282 -21.07 -15.89 18.77
C GLY A 282 -20.13 -14.79 19.22
N ARG A 283 -19.50 -14.97 20.39
CA ARG A 283 -18.49 -14.08 21.01
C ARG A 283 -17.36 -13.70 20.05
N GLU A 284 -17.04 -12.40 19.98
CA GLU A 284 -15.74 -11.92 19.49
C GLU A 284 -14.64 -12.42 20.44
N ARG A 285 -13.68 -13.20 19.91
CA ARG A 285 -12.49 -13.60 20.68
C ARG A 285 -11.37 -12.60 20.44
N LYS A 286 -11.10 -11.78 21.45
CA LYS A 286 -9.83 -11.06 21.63
C LYS A 286 -8.76 -12.11 21.97
N ILE A 287 -7.67 -12.17 21.20
CA ILE A 287 -6.53 -13.03 21.53
C ILE A 287 -5.70 -12.27 22.57
N GLU A 288 -5.74 -12.72 23.82
CA GLU A 288 -4.76 -12.35 24.84
C GLU A 288 -3.52 -13.24 24.69
N THR A 289 -2.36 -12.63 24.48
CA THR A 289 -1.07 -13.30 24.60
C THR A 289 -0.51 -13.09 26.01
N GLU A 290 -0.46 -14.16 26.80
CA GLU A 290 0.27 -14.23 28.06
C GLU A 290 1.78 -14.02 27.86
N ARG A 291 2.39 -13.27 28.78
CA ARG A 291 3.82 -13.00 28.81
C ARG A 291 4.59 -14.24 29.25
N LYS A 292 5.59 -14.64 28.46
CA LYS A 292 6.90 -15.04 28.99
C LYS A 292 7.98 -14.27 28.25
N GLY A 293 8.90 -13.72 29.02
CA GLY A 293 9.79 -12.64 28.61
C GLY A 293 10.76 -13.02 27.52
N GLU A 294 10.83 -12.14 26.51
CA GLU A 294 12.03 -11.63 25.85
C GLU A 294 11.55 -10.53 24.89
N SER A 295 11.91 -9.27 25.16
CA SER A 295 11.42 -8.12 24.39
C SER A 295 12.18 -7.99 23.08
N TRP A 296 11.65 -8.58 22.01
CA TRP A 296 12.03 -8.24 20.64
C TRP A 296 10.99 -7.26 20.07
N GLY A 297 11.44 -6.12 19.58
CA GLY A 297 10.60 -5.04 19.07
C GLY A 297 9.79 -5.44 17.83
N GLY A 298 8.60 -6.00 18.04
CA GLY A 298 7.76 -6.60 16.99
C GLY A 298 7.16 -5.63 15.95
N GLY A 299 7.35 -4.31 16.09
CA GLY A 299 6.79 -3.33 15.16
C GLY A 299 7.49 -3.28 13.79
N GLN A 300 8.79 -3.58 13.74
CA GLN A 300 9.53 -3.58 12.48
C GLN A 300 9.31 -4.88 11.69
N VAL A 301 9.12 -6.00 12.38
CA VAL A 301 8.90 -7.34 11.77
C VAL A 301 7.64 -7.37 10.91
N LEU A 302 6.57 -6.63 11.25
CA LEU A 302 5.36 -6.62 10.43
C LEU A 302 5.45 -5.77 9.17
N LEU A 303 6.17 -4.64 9.20
CA LEU A 303 6.49 -3.87 7.99
C LEU A 303 7.50 -4.62 7.11
N GLN A 304 8.41 -5.38 7.72
CA GLN A 304 9.37 -6.27 7.04
C GLN A 304 8.67 -7.47 6.36
N LEU A 305 7.59 -8.00 6.94
CA LEU A 305 6.79 -9.08 6.32
C LEU A 305 5.97 -8.61 5.10
N LEU A 306 5.61 -7.32 5.03
CA LEU A 306 4.95 -6.74 3.85
C LEU A 306 5.91 -6.63 2.65
N SER A 307 7.21 -6.45 2.89
CA SER A 307 8.26 -6.49 1.86
C SER A 307 8.33 -7.87 1.20
N ILE A 308 8.19 -8.94 2.00
CA ILE A 308 8.15 -10.33 1.54
C ILE A 308 6.81 -10.62 0.83
N TRP A 309 5.72 -9.99 1.29
CA TRP A 309 4.37 -10.22 0.75
C TRP A 309 4.21 -9.87 -0.73
N ILE A 310 4.96 -8.89 -1.24
CA ILE A 310 4.93 -8.47 -2.65
C ILE A 310 5.84 -9.36 -3.53
N GLU A 311 6.84 -10.02 -2.95
CA GLU A 311 7.77 -10.90 -3.70
C GLU A 311 7.33 -12.39 -3.72
N THR A 312 6.65 -12.92 -2.70
CA THR A 312 6.55 -14.39 -2.52
C THR A 312 5.15 -15.01 -2.55
N VAL A 313 4.07 -14.24 -2.61
CA VAL A 313 2.72 -14.82 -2.47
C VAL A 313 2.01 -14.94 -3.81
N ASP A 314 2.06 -16.14 -4.38
CA ASP A 314 0.93 -16.65 -5.15
C ASP A 314 -0.30 -16.66 -4.22
N LEU A 315 -1.13 -15.62 -4.34
CA LEU A 315 -2.34 -15.44 -3.52
C LEU A 315 -3.30 -16.64 -3.65
N ALA A 316 -3.20 -17.44 -4.72
CA ALA A 316 -3.97 -18.67 -4.89
C ALA A 316 -3.51 -19.79 -3.93
N ALA A 317 -2.20 -19.88 -3.65
CA ALA A 317 -1.65 -20.89 -2.74
C ALA A 317 -2.02 -20.62 -1.26
N VAL A 318 -2.10 -19.35 -0.86
CA VAL A 318 -2.59 -18.96 0.48
C VAL A 318 -4.09 -19.25 0.63
N ARG A 319 -4.88 -19.06 -0.42
CA ARG A 319 -6.30 -19.43 -0.44
C ARG A 319 -6.52 -20.93 -0.22
N GLN A 320 -5.72 -21.79 -0.87
CA GLN A 320 -5.81 -23.25 -0.69
C GLN A 320 -5.36 -23.73 0.69
N ARG A 321 -4.39 -23.06 1.32
CA ARG A 321 -3.88 -23.45 2.65
C ARG A 321 -4.74 -22.95 3.81
N LEU A 322 -5.37 -21.78 3.68
CA LEU A 322 -6.28 -21.25 4.71
C LEU A 322 -7.71 -21.78 4.58
N PHE A 323 -8.11 -22.23 3.39
CA PHE A 323 -9.44 -22.80 3.13
C PHE A 323 -9.32 -24.05 2.24
N PRO A 324 -8.85 -25.19 2.77
CA PRO A 324 -8.89 -26.44 2.02
C PRO A 324 -10.34 -26.83 1.76
N ALA A 325 -10.68 -27.08 0.49
CA ALA A 325 -11.99 -27.56 0.12
C ALA A 325 -12.15 -29.01 0.59
N GLY A 326 -12.92 -29.19 1.67
CA GLY A 326 -13.55 -30.44 2.07
C GLY A 326 -12.61 -31.52 2.63
N THR A 327 -12.54 -31.62 3.96
CA THR A 327 -12.33 -32.90 4.66
C THR A 327 -13.01 -32.89 6.03
N ARG A 328 -13.68 -33.99 6.34
CA ARG A 328 -14.43 -34.29 7.58
C ARG A 328 -13.52 -34.29 8.82
N ASP A 329 -14.08 -33.90 9.96
CA ASP A 329 -13.41 -33.89 11.28
C ASP A 329 -12.87 -35.27 11.70
N PRO A 330 -11.65 -35.34 12.28
CA PRO A 330 -11.26 -36.42 13.19
C PRO A 330 -11.16 -35.92 14.65
N PRO A 331 -11.24 -36.83 15.64
CA PRO A 331 -11.59 -36.51 17.02
C PRO A 331 -10.43 -35.92 17.84
N ALA A 332 -10.82 -35.27 18.94
CA ALA A 332 -9.94 -34.62 19.90
C ALA A 332 -9.09 -35.61 20.70
N SER A 333 -7.78 -35.65 20.42
CA SER A 333 -6.69 -35.76 21.41
C SER A 333 -5.37 -36.08 20.68
N GLU A 334 -4.58 -35.08 20.31
CA GLU A 334 -3.13 -35.22 20.14
C GLU A 334 -2.50 -33.83 19.97
N THR A 335 -1.70 -33.43 20.96
CA THR A 335 -0.75 -32.32 20.86
C THR A 335 0.31 -32.69 19.84
N ARG A 336 0.30 -32.06 18.66
CA ARG A 336 1.46 -32.08 17.75
C ARG A 336 2.18 -30.75 17.81
N GLU A 337 3.38 -30.77 18.38
CA GLU A 337 4.39 -29.75 18.16
C GLU A 337 4.75 -29.75 16.68
N TYR A 338 4.70 -28.58 16.03
CA TYR A 338 5.26 -28.38 14.70
C TYR A 338 6.61 -27.65 14.85
N PRO A 339 7.72 -28.21 14.36
CA PRO A 339 9.02 -27.59 14.50
C PRO A 339 9.11 -26.30 13.67
N LEU A 340 9.69 -25.27 14.28
CA LEU A 340 10.19 -24.05 13.64
C LEU A 340 11.18 -24.44 12.52
N LEU A 341 10.73 -24.35 11.27
CA LEU A 341 11.59 -24.43 10.10
C LEU A 341 12.27 -23.06 9.90
N LEU A 342 13.47 -22.95 10.45
CA LEU A 342 14.50 -22.01 9.99
C LEU A 342 14.76 -22.28 8.51
N LEU A 343 14.28 -21.39 7.64
CA LEU A 343 14.82 -21.28 6.29
C LEU A 343 16.21 -20.65 6.40
N ARG A 344 17.23 -21.51 6.44
CA ARG A 344 18.59 -21.12 6.04
C ARG A 344 18.56 -20.85 4.53
N HIS A 345 19.11 -19.71 4.13
CA HIS A 345 19.76 -19.55 2.83
C HIS A 345 21.23 -19.94 2.99
#